data_AF-A0A9X9HXP4-F1
#
_entry.id   AF-A0A9X9HXP4-F1
#
_cell.length_a   1.000
_cell.length_b   1.000
_cell.length_c   1.000
_cell.angle_alpha   90.00
_cell.angle_beta   90.00
_cell.angle_gamma   90.00
#
_symmetry.space_group_name_H-M   'P 1'
#
loop_
_entity.id
_entity.type
_entity.pdbx_description
1 polymer ?
#
loop_
_entity_poly.entity_id
_entity_poly.type
_entity_poly.pdbx_seq_one_letter_code
_entity_poly.pdbx_strand_id
1 'polypeptide(L)'
;MQKVEYTHKGWFLFCPIWIANWESEEPAVAPRYKLEPLFWLADQFFYFMSSMNEMKTGEPLPFCFMVNPEPLKKPVVHYYE
;
A
#
# COMPACT_ATOMS: atom_id res chain seq x y z
N MET A 1 7.12 11.52 16.43
CA MET A 1 6.40 12.23 15.35
C MET A 1 7.11 12.07 14.01
N GLN A 2 6.68 11.08 13.24
CA GLN A 2 7.19 10.81 11.90
C GLN A 2 6.30 11.50 10.87
N LYS A 3 6.88 12.35 10.02
CA LYS A 3 6.19 12.99 8.90
C LYS A 3 6.33 12.13 7.64
N VAL A 4 5.21 11.74 7.04
CA VAL A 4 5.20 10.99 5.78
C VAL A 4 4.48 11.83 4.72
N GLU A 5 5.16 12.04 3.59
CA GLU A 5 4.62 12.74 2.43
C GLU A 5 4.28 11.74 1.32
N TYR A 6 2.99 11.55 1.10
CA TYR A 6 2.50 10.71 0.01
C TYR A 6 2.43 11.52 -1.28
N THR A 7 3.14 11.05 -2.29
CA THR A 7 3.34 11.73 -3.56
C THR A 7 2.54 11.12 -4.69
N HIS A 8 2.07 9.87 -4.55
CA HIS A 8 1.34 9.15 -5.58
C HIS A 8 0.05 8.55 -5.05
N LYS A 9 -0.85 8.20 -5.97
CA LYS A 9 -2.05 7.40 -5.70
C LYS A 9 -1.86 6.02 -6.31
N GLY A 10 -2.49 5.03 -5.72
CA GLY A 10 -2.52 3.69 -6.27
C GLY A 10 -3.62 2.85 -5.68
N TRP A 11 -3.48 1.55 -5.87
CA TRP A 11 -4.35 0.54 -5.31
C TRP A 11 -3.52 -0.57 -4.68
N PHE A 12 -3.97 -1.01 -3.52
CA PHE A 12 -3.54 -2.25 -2.90
C PHE A 12 -4.72 -3.21 -2.91
N LEU A 13 -4.62 -4.24 -3.76
CA LEU A 13 -5.75 -5.08 -4.16
C LEU A 13 -6.95 -4.20 -4.59
N PHE A 14 -8.03 -4.22 -3.81
CA PHE A 14 -9.27 -3.45 -4.04
C PHE A 14 -9.35 -2.15 -3.22
N CYS A 15 -8.33 -1.81 -2.42
CA CYS A 15 -8.33 -0.61 -1.59
C CYS A 15 -7.54 0.52 -2.26
N PRO A 16 -8.14 1.72 -2.45
CA PRO A 16 -7.42 2.87 -2.98
C PRO A 16 -6.48 3.44 -1.91
N ILE A 17 -5.22 3.65 -2.26
CA ILE A 17 -4.16 4.08 -1.33
C ILE A 17 -3.39 5.31 -1.82
N TRP A 18 -2.84 6.06 -0.88
CA TRP A 18 -1.74 6.99 -1.10
C TRP A 18 -0.41 6.26 -0.93
N ILE A 19 0.60 6.63 -1.71
CA ILE A 19 1.91 5.98 -1.74
C ILE A 19 3.00 7.04 -1.61
N ALA A 20 3.92 6.84 -0.68
CA ALA A 20 5.11 7.64 -0.47
C ALA A 20 6.33 6.85 -0.98
N ASN A 21 7.24 7.53 -1.67
CA ASN A 21 8.48 6.95 -2.20
C ASN A 21 8.25 5.59 -2.88
N TRP A 22 7.40 5.53 -3.91
CA TRP A 22 6.96 4.27 -4.52
C TRP A 22 8.10 3.43 -5.15
N GLU A 23 9.26 4.04 -5.40
CA GLU A 23 10.49 3.38 -5.86
C GLU A 23 11.29 2.72 -4.72
N SER A 24 10.88 2.90 -3.46
CA SER A 24 11.45 2.22 -2.29
C SER A 24 11.11 0.73 -2.30
N GLU A 25 11.99 -0.10 -1.73
CA GLU A 25 11.69 -1.53 -1.49
C GLU A 25 10.47 -1.71 -0.58
N GLU A 26 10.32 -0.80 0.39
CA GLU A 26 9.18 -0.74 1.31
C GLU A 26 8.54 0.65 1.24
N PRO A 27 7.65 0.92 0.26
CA PRO A 27 7.00 2.21 0.14
C PRO A 27 5.93 2.36 1.22
N ALA A 28 5.90 3.51 1.89
CA ALA A 28 4.87 3.77 2.90
C ALA A 28 3.53 4.04 2.21
N VAL A 29 2.46 3.43 2.72
CA VAL A 29 1.11 3.55 2.15
C VAL A 29 0.09 3.98 3.19
N ALA A 30 -1.00 4.61 2.74
CA ALA A 30 -2.14 4.95 3.59
C ALA A 30 -3.46 4.79 2.82
N PRO A 31 -4.54 4.32 3.46
CA PRO A 31 -5.85 4.25 2.81
C PRO A 31 -6.38 5.62 2.43
N ARG A 32 -7.05 5.69 1.29
CA ARG A 32 -7.78 6.89 0.86
C ARG A 32 -9.19 6.85 1.43
N TYR A 33 -9.81 8.03 1.56
CA TYR A 33 -11.23 8.18 1.90
C TYR A 33 -11.67 7.56 3.24
N LYS A 34 -10.76 7.43 4.22
CA LYS A 34 -11.05 6.78 5.52
C LYS A 34 -11.55 5.35 5.35
N LEU A 35 -10.87 4.61 4.48
CA LEU A 35 -11.15 3.21 4.19
C LEU A 35 -10.22 2.27 4.99
N GLU A 36 -9.89 2.62 6.23
CA GLU A 36 -9.04 1.80 7.10
C GLU A 36 -9.57 0.37 7.27
N PRO A 37 -10.88 0.12 7.45
CA PRO A 37 -11.40 -1.26 7.53
C PRO A 37 -11.22 -2.03 6.22
N LEU A 38 -11.36 -1.34 5.07
CA LEU A 38 -11.18 -1.97 3.76
C LEU A 38 -9.71 -2.27 3.49
N PHE A 39 -8.81 -1.38 3.92
CA PHE A 39 -7.37 -1.60 3.85
C PHE A 39 -6.94 -2.79 4.70
N TRP A 40 -7.48 -2.89 5.93
CA TRP A 40 -7.27 -4.06 6.78
C TRP A 40 -7.75 -5.34 6.10
N LEU A 41 -8.94 -5.34 5.49
CA LEU A 41 -9.42 -6.50 4.72
C LEU A 41 -8.47 -6.86 3.57
N ALA A 42 -8.02 -5.88 2.78
CA ALA A 42 -7.07 -6.10 1.70
C ALA A 42 -5.76 -6.73 2.19
N ASP A 43 -5.25 -6.25 3.32
CA ASP A 43 -4.05 -6.80 3.97
C ASP A 43 -4.22 -8.27 4.37
N GLN A 44 -5.35 -8.62 5.00
CA GLN A 44 -5.66 -10.01 5.35
C GLN A 44 -5.77 -10.93 4.11
N PHE A 45 -6.41 -10.45 3.04
CA PHE A 45 -6.48 -11.20 1.79
C PHE A 45 -5.11 -11.41 1.16
N PHE A 46 -4.26 -10.38 1.14
CA PHE A 46 -2.90 -10.49 0.62
C PHE A 46 -2.09 -11.51 1.42
N TYR A 47 -2.13 -11.43 2.75
CA TYR A 47 -1.44 -12.37 3.62
C TYR A 47 -1.87 -13.82 3.33
N PHE A 48 -3.17 -14.06 3.23
CA PHE A 48 -3.71 -15.38 2.89
C PHE A 48 -3.20 -15.89 1.53
N MET A 49 -3.26 -15.06 0.48
CA MET A 49 -2.75 -15.42 -0.84
C MET A 49 -1.24 -15.66 -0.82
N SER A 50 -0.49 -14.86 -0.06
CA SER A 50 0.96 -14.98 0.08
C SER A 50 1.34 -16.29 0.75
N SER A 51 0.68 -16.65 1.86
CA SER A 51 0.88 -17.95 2.52
C SER A 51 0.52 -19.12 1.61
N MET A 52 -0.56 -19.01 0.82
CA MET A 52 -0.90 -20.04 -0.16
C MET A 52 0.15 -20.18 -1.27
N ASN A 53 0.76 -19.09 -1.70
CA ASN A 53 1.83 -19.11 -2.69
C ASN A 53 3.11 -19.74 -2.12
N GLU A 54 3.45 -19.39 -0.88
CA GLU A 54 4.60 -19.96 -0.17
C GLU A 54 4.45 -21.47 0.01
N MET A 55 3.26 -21.95 0.38
CA MET A 55 2.99 -23.39 0.45
C MET A 55 3.17 -24.13 -0.88
N LYS A 56 2.97 -23.44 -2.02
CA LYS A 56 3.06 -24.04 -3.37
C LYS A 56 4.44 -23.91 -3.99
N THR A 57 5.15 -22.82 -3.73
CA THR A 57 6.36 -22.42 -4.47
C THR A 57 7.59 -22.30 -3.59
N GLY A 58 7.41 -22.24 -2.26
CA GLY A 58 8.48 -21.97 -1.29
C GLY A 58 8.77 -20.48 -1.07
N GLU A 59 8.10 -19.57 -1.79
CA GLU A 59 8.32 -18.12 -1.71
C GLU A 59 7.00 -17.36 -1.46
N PRO A 60 7.01 -16.29 -0.64
CA PRO A 60 5.83 -15.44 -0.45
C PRO A 60 5.50 -14.66 -1.73
N LEU A 61 4.26 -14.21 -1.86
CA LEU A 61 3.92 -13.28 -2.94
C LEU A 61 4.64 -11.94 -2.71
N PRO A 62 5.24 -11.35 -3.76
CA PRO A 62 5.77 -10.00 -3.66
C PRO A 62 4.60 -9.02 -3.45
N PHE A 63 4.79 -8.04 -2.56
CA PHE A 63 3.86 -6.93 -2.43
C PHE A 63 3.77 -6.20 -3.77
N CYS A 64 2.55 -6.06 -4.28
CA CYS A 64 2.27 -5.44 -5.57
C CYS A 64 1.27 -4.30 -5.36
N PHE A 65 1.75 -3.07 -5.48
CA PHE A 65 0.90 -1.89 -5.57
C PHE A 65 0.69 -1.53 -7.04
N MET A 66 -0.56 -1.29 -7.42
CA MET A 66 -0.83 -0.66 -8.71
C MET A 66 -0.71 0.85 -8.53
N VAL A 67 0.48 1.38 -8.84
CA VAL A 67 0.79 2.81 -8.73
C VAL A 67 0.28 3.55 -9.95
N ASN A 68 -0.37 4.70 -9.76
CA ASN A 68 -0.57 5.65 -10.84
C ASN A 68 0.74 6.45 -11.01
N PRO A 69 1.37 6.42 -12.19
CA PRO A 69 2.67 7.06 -12.42
C PRO A 69 2.60 8.60 -12.35
N GLU A 70 1.41 9.20 -12.45
CA GLU A 70 1.26 10.63 -12.30
C GLU A 70 1.30 11.03 -10.82
N PRO A 71 2.23 11.91 -10.42
CA PRO A 71 2.30 12.40 -9.05
C PRO A 71 1.08 13.26 -8.71
N LEU A 72 0.79 13.39 -7.42
CA LEU A 72 -0.24 14.26 -6.91
C LEU A 72 0.14 15.72 -7.14
N LYS A 73 -0.84 16.54 -7.53
CA LYS A 73 -0.66 18.00 -7.67
C LYS A 73 -0.18 18.66 -6.37
N LYS A 74 -0.57 18.10 -5.21
CA LYS A 74 -0.08 18.46 -3.89
C LYS A 74 0.11 17.17 -3.08
N PRO A 75 1.23 17.01 -2.35
CA PRO A 75 1.45 15.83 -1.53
C PRO A 75 0.44 15.79 -0.38
N VAL A 76 0.05 14.58 0.02
CA VAL A 76 -0.73 14.35 1.24
C VAL A 76 0.25 14.13 2.37
N VAL A 77 0.13 14.90 3.45
CA VAL A 77 1.06 14.82 4.58
C VAL A 77 0.34 14.23 5.78
N HIS A 78 0.84 13.13 6.32
CA HIS A 78 0.41 12.59 7.60
C HIS A 78 1.53 12.67 8.64
N TYR A 79 1.13 12.97 9.87
CA TYR A 79 1.99 12.95 11.05
C TYR A 79 1.58 11.75 11.89
N TYR A 80 2.46 10.77 11.97
CA TYR A 80 2.32 9.64 12.89
C TYR A 80 2.95 10.03 14.22
N GLU A 81 2.26 9.75 15.33
CA GLU A 81 2.78 10.03 16.68
C GLU A 81 4.07 9.28 16.97
#